data_AF-A0A0S7EP51-F1
#
_entry.id   AF-A0A0S7EP51-F1
#
_cell.length_a   1.000
_cell.length_b   1.000
_cell.length_c   1.000
_cell.angle_alpha   90.00
_cell.angle_beta   90.00
_cell.angle_gamma   90.00
#
_symmetry.space_group_name_H-M   'P 1'
#
loop_
_entity.id
_entity.type
_entity.pdbx_description
1 polymer ?
#
loop_
_entity_poly.entity_id
_entity_poly.type
_entity_poly.pdbx_seq_one_letter_code
_entity_poly.pdbx_strand_id
1 'polypeptide(L)'
;MIRVQDALLARMGPEALALLRAAREVWPEGDVFGSSDVEPEEELDLLKQIFQANLPRPPPETIAEDDDEGAELEEEELESVQLSEKEFNILDFIKRFANPSIVRSYLLLLKSYSRNTPHTNHCVARML
;
A
#
# COMPACT_ATOMS: atom_id res chain seq x y z
N MET A 1 -3.44 -4.41 -17.48
CA MET A 1 -4.06 -3.08 -17.26
C MET A 1 -4.71 -2.91 -15.88
N ILE A 2 -5.45 -3.89 -15.34
CA ILE A 2 -6.11 -3.77 -14.01
C ILE A 2 -5.10 -3.42 -12.91
N ARG A 3 -3.97 -4.13 -12.81
CA ARG A 3 -2.92 -3.83 -11.82
C ARG A 3 -2.33 -2.41 -11.94
N VAL A 4 -2.18 -1.90 -13.17
CA VAL A 4 -1.73 -0.51 -13.41
C VAL A 4 -2.78 0.47 -12.88
N GLN A 5 -4.07 0.21 -13.16
CA GLN A 5 -5.18 1.02 -12.67
C GLN A 5 -5.27 0.99 -11.12
N ASP A 6 -5.08 -0.16 -10.50
CA ASP A 6 -5.11 -0.30 -9.04
C ASP A 6 -3.96 0.48 -8.38
N ALA A 7 -2.75 0.42 -8.94
CA ALA A 7 -1.61 1.22 -8.47
C ALA A 7 -1.88 2.74 -8.60
N LEU A 8 -2.54 3.18 -9.68
CA LEU A 8 -2.96 4.58 -9.85
C LEU A 8 -4.00 5.00 -8.80
N LEU A 9 -5.00 4.15 -8.54
CA LEU A 9 -6.02 4.38 -7.51
C LEU A 9 -5.43 4.42 -6.10
N ALA A 10 -4.41 3.60 -5.84
CA ALA A 10 -3.63 3.59 -4.60
C ALA A 10 -2.65 4.77 -4.48
N ARG A 11 -2.60 5.68 -5.46
CA ARG A 11 -1.67 6.82 -5.55
C ARG A 11 -0.19 6.42 -5.62
N MET A 12 0.10 5.23 -6.13
CA MET A 12 1.43 4.70 -6.33
C MET A 12 1.90 4.96 -7.77
N GLY A 13 2.15 6.24 -8.09
CA GLY A 13 2.53 6.69 -9.43
C GLY A 13 3.77 5.98 -10.01
N PRO A 14 4.90 5.91 -9.29
CA PRO A 14 6.10 5.23 -9.78
C PRO A 14 5.88 3.74 -10.09
N GLU A 15 5.08 3.04 -9.28
CA GLU A 15 4.76 1.64 -9.52
C GLU A 15 3.87 1.47 -10.75
N ALA A 16 2.83 2.30 -10.89
CA ALA A 16 1.98 2.30 -12.08
C ALA A 16 2.77 2.53 -13.37
N LEU A 17 3.73 3.46 -13.35
CA LEU A 17 4.63 3.73 -14.47
C LEU A 17 5.54 2.53 -14.77
N ALA A 18 6.14 1.93 -13.73
CA ALA A 18 6.98 0.76 -13.88
C ALA A 18 6.20 -0.43 -14.48
N LEU A 19 4.99 -0.68 -13.99
CA LEU A 19 4.11 -1.72 -14.51
C LEU A 19 3.69 -1.46 -15.97
N LEU A 20 3.43 -0.20 -16.35
CA LEU A 20 3.13 0.15 -17.74
C LEU A 20 4.31 -0.15 -18.67
N ARG A 21 5.52 0.26 -18.27
CA ARG A 21 6.75 0.02 -19.07
C ARG A 21 7.10 -1.46 -19.16
N ALA A 22 6.97 -2.20 -18.06
CA ALA A 22 7.17 -3.64 -18.06
C ALA A 22 6.15 -4.34 -18.99
N ALA A 23 4.88 -3.92 -18.96
CA ALA A 23 3.87 -4.46 -19.87
C ALA A 23 4.21 -4.19 -21.35
N ARG A 24 4.77 -3.02 -21.67
CA ARG A 24 5.25 -2.69 -23.02
C ARG A 24 6.43 -3.55 -23.46
N GLU A 25 7.35 -3.89 -22.55
CA GLU A 25 8.48 -4.77 -22.86
C GLU A 25 8.03 -6.21 -23.15
N VAL A 26 7.01 -6.69 -22.43
CA VAL A 26 6.50 -8.06 -22.57
C VAL A 26 5.53 -8.20 -23.75
N TRP A 27 4.72 -7.17 -24.03
CA TRP A 27 3.77 -7.13 -25.15
C TRP A 27 4.05 -5.93 -26.06
N PRO A 28 5.09 -6.00 -26.91
CA PRO A 28 5.42 -4.94 -27.85
C PRO A 28 4.45 -4.88 -29.04
N GLU A 29 3.69 -5.95 -29.29
CA GLU A 29 2.85 -6.03 -30.48
C GLU A 29 1.67 -5.04 -30.42
N GLY A 30 1.52 -4.24 -31.48
CA GLY A 30 0.37 -3.35 -31.66
C GLY A 30 0.37 -2.10 -30.79
N ASP A 31 1.50 -1.78 -30.14
CA ASP A 31 1.69 -0.57 -29.33
C ASP A 31 0.58 -0.33 -28.29
N VAL A 32 -0.01 -1.42 -27.76
CA VAL A 32 -1.15 -1.37 -26.84
C VAL A 32 -0.81 -0.62 -25.55
N PHE A 33 0.45 -0.66 -25.14
CA PHE A 33 1.00 0.05 -23.98
C PHE A 33 1.87 1.26 -24.36
N GLY A 34 1.73 1.75 -25.60
CA GLY A 34 2.59 2.76 -26.19
C GLY A 34 3.78 2.16 -26.93
N SER A 35 4.33 2.91 -27.88
CA SER A 35 5.50 2.52 -28.65
C SER A 35 6.78 2.61 -27.81
N SER A 36 7.89 2.04 -28.32
CA SER A 36 9.21 2.16 -27.68
C SER A 36 9.68 3.60 -27.54
N ASP A 37 9.27 4.45 -28.48
CA ASP A 37 9.69 5.85 -28.60
C ASP A 37 8.63 6.83 -28.06
N VAL A 38 7.70 6.34 -27.23
CA VAL A 38 6.64 7.16 -26.64
C VAL A 38 7.23 8.32 -25.82
N GLU A 39 6.73 9.52 -26.06
CA GLU A 39 7.14 10.69 -25.28
C GLU A 39 6.52 10.63 -23.87
N PRO A 40 7.16 11.25 -22.84
CA PRO A 40 6.65 11.22 -21.48
C PRO A 40 5.22 11.77 -21.32
N GLU A 41 4.83 12.73 -22.16
CA GLU A 41 3.47 13.30 -22.16
C GLU A 41 2.44 12.29 -22.65
N GLU A 42 2.76 11.55 -23.71
CA GLU A 42 1.90 10.49 -24.25
C GLU A 42 1.80 9.31 -23.27
N GLU A 43 2.90 8.96 -22.60
CA GLU A 43 2.91 7.94 -21.54
C GLU A 43 1.99 8.32 -20.38
N LEU A 44 1.99 9.61 -19.99
CA LEU A 44 1.12 10.14 -18.95
C LEU A 44 -0.35 10.10 -19.40
N ASP A 45 -0.64 10.41 -20.66
CA ASP A 45 -1.99 10.34 -21.20
C ASP A 45 -2.51 8.89 -21.30
N LEU A 46 -1.65 7.91 -21.61
CA LEU A 46 -1.99 6.48 -21.49
C LEU A 46 -2.38 6.10 -20.05
N LEU A 47 -1.61 6.54 -19.06
CA LEU A 47 -1.93 6.31 -17.64
C LEU A 47 -3.28 6.95 -17.26
N LYS A 48 -3.59 8.16 -17.75
CA LYS A 48 -4.90 8.80 -17.52
C LYS A 48 -6.03 8.00 -18.16
N GLN A 49 -5.85 7.50 -19.38
CA GLN A 49 -6.84 6.67 -20.05
C GLN A 49 -7.10 5.38 -19.27
N ILE A 50 -6.04 4.70 -18.83
CA ILE A 50 -6.14 3.51 -17.98
C ILE A 50 -6.85 3.84 -16.66
N PHE A 51 -6.53 4.98 -16.03
CA PHE A 51 -7.19 5.41 -14.80
C PHE A 51 -8.71 5.60 -14.98
N GLN A 52 -9.13 6.15 -16.11
CA GLN A 52 -10.54 6.45 -16.41
C GLN A 52 -11.31 5.28 -17.04
N ALA A 53 -10.61 4.25 -17.52
CA ALA A 53 -11.22 3.10 -18.17
C ALA A 53 -12.09 2.29 -17.19
N ASN A 54 -13.30 1.91 -17.61
CA ASN A 54 -14.12 0.98 -16.86
C ASN A 54 -13.66 -0.46 -17.17
N LEU A 55 -12.59 -0.90 -16.49
CA LEU A 55 -12.07 -2.25 -16.64
C LEU A 55 -12.97 -3.25 -15.92
N PRO A 56 -13.36 -4.38 -16.57
CA PRO A 56 -14.11 -5.43 -15.90
C PRO A 56 -13.25 -6.02 -14.78
N ARG A 57 -13.70 -5.86 -13.53
CA ARG A 57 -13.03 -6.45 -12.37
C ARG A 57 -13.48 -7.91 -12.23
N PRO A 58 -12.56 -8.88 -12.19
CA PRO A 58 -12.95 -10.24 -11.84
C PRO A 58 -13.59 -10.22 -10.44
N PRO A 59 -14.65 -11.02 -10.21
CA PRO A 59 -15.11 -11.27 -8.84
C PRO A 59 -13.93 -11.83 -8.02
N PRO A 60 -13.90 -11.65 -6.70
CA PRO A 60 -12.87 -12.26 -5.87
C PRO A 60 -12.88 -13.78 -6.12
N GLU A 61 -11.85 -14.26 -6.81
CA GLU A 61 -11.75 -15.65 -7.24
C GLU A 61 -11.60 -16.54 -6.01
N THR A 62 -12.66 -17.28 -5.66
CA THR A 62 -12.49 -18.58 -5.03
C THR A 62 -11.89 -19.48 -6.09
N ILE A 63 -10.60 -19.77 -5.96
CA ILE A 63 -9.84 -20.64 -6.86
C ILE A 63 -10.51 -22.02 -6.82
N ALA A 64 -11.35 -22.29 -7.81
CA ALA A 64 -11.74 -23.64 -8.19
C ALA A 64 -10.79 -24.00 -9.33
N GLU A 65 -9.85 -24.90 -9.01
CA GLU A 65 -9.00 -25.57 -9.98
C GLU A 65 -9.88 -26.25 -11.03
N ASP A 66 -9.78 -25.83 -12.28
CA ASP A 66 -10.12 -26.68 -13.43
C ASP A 66 -8.90 -26.74 -14.35
N ASP A 67 -8.69 -27.95 -14.84
CA ASP A 67 -7.48 -28.56 -15.35
C ASP A 67 -7.23 -28.15 -16.82
N ASP A 68 -6.07 -27.55 -17.13
CA ASP A 68 -5.48 -27.62 -18.48
C ASP A 68 -3.95 -27.50 -18.40
N GLU A 69 -3.30 -28.43 -19.10
CA GLU A 69 -1.89 -28.82 -18.98
C GLU A 69 -0.89 -27.74 -19.42
N GLY A 70 0.19 -27.62 -18.63
CA GLY A 70 1.53 -27.41 -19.21
C GLY A 70 2.13 -26.00 -19.16
N ALA A 71 2.50 -25.54 -17.97
CA ALA A 71 3.69 -24.71 -17.79
C ALA A 71 4.14 -24.76 -16.32
N GLU A 72 5.23 -25.47 -16.04
CA GLU A 72 6.01 -25.26 -14.81
C GLU A 72 6.64 -23.86 -14.89
N LEU A 73 5.86 -22.84 -14.57
CA LEU A 73 6.39 -21.56 -14.12
C LEU A 73 6.56 -21.72 -12.61
N GLU A 74 7.81 -21.84 -12.15
CA GLU A 74 8.17 -21.52 -10.77
C GLU A 74 7.77 -20.06 -10.54
N GLU A 75 6.51 -19.84 -10.18
CA GLU A 75 6.03 -18.56 -9.67
C GLU A 75 6.75 -18.35 -8.34
N GLU A 76 7.73 -17.44 -8.34
CA GLU A 76 8.21 -16.81 -7.11
C GLU A 76 6.96 -16.39 -6.32
N GLU A 77 6.72 -17.06 -5.18
CA GLU A 77 5.65 -16.76 -4.23
C GLU A 77 5.71 -15.27 -3.86
N LEU A 78 4.97 -14.44 -4.59
CA LEU A 78 4.63 -13.10 -4.15
C LEU A 78 3.69 -13.31 -2.97
N GLU A 79 4.24 -13.32 -1.75
CA GLU A 79 3.48 -13.33 -0.51
C GLU A 79 2.38 -12.27 -0.62
N SER A 80 1.16 -12.74 -0.89
CA SER A 80 0.01 -11.88 -1.01
C SER A 80 -0.21 -11.23 0.35
N VAL A 81 0.05 -9.91 0.43
CA VAL A 81 -0.15 -9.15 1.66
C VAL A 81 -1.64 -9.18 1.97
N GLN A 82 -2.05 -10.07 2.87
CA GLN A 82 -3.42 -10.18 3.30
C GLN A 82 -3.81 -8.94 4.10
N LEU A 83 -4.54 -8.04 3.46
CA LEU A 83 -5.17 -6.90 4.12
C LEU A 83 -6.48 -7.38 4.76
N SER A 84 -6.46 -7.55 6.08
CA SER A 84 -7.67 -7.79 6.86
C SER A 84 -8.05 -6.54 7.65
N GLU A 85 -9.30 -6.12 7.54
CA GLU A 85 -9.85 -5.09 8.41
C GLU A 85 -10.00 -5.66 9.82
N LYS A 86 -9.50 -4.93 10.82
CA LYS A 86 -9.58 -5.34 12.23
C LYS A 86 -10.35 -4.31 13.03
N GLU A 87 -11.34 -4.78 13.77
CA GLU A 87 -12.03 -3.94 14.75
C GLU A 87 -11.01 -3.46 15.80
N PHE A 88 -10.89 -2.13 15.92
CA PHE A 88 -9.96 -1.50 16.85
C PHE A 88 -10.69 -1.05 18.11
N ASN A 89 -10.46 -1.76 19.21
CA ASN A 89 -10.94 -1.34 20.52
C ASN A 89 -9.93 -0.38 21.16
N ILE A 90 -10.26 0.92 21.16
CA ILE A 90 -9.43 1.98 21.72
C ILE A 90 -9.13 1.72 23.21
N LEU A 91 -10.10 1.24 23.98
CA LEU A 91 -9.91 1.00 25.41
C LEU A 91 -8.90 -0.12 25.67
N ASP A 92 -8.97 -1.21 24.90
CA ASP A 92 -8.00 -2.30 25.03
C ASP A 92 -6.61 -1.90 24.55
N PHE A 93 -6.52 -1.02 23.55
CA PHE A 93 -5.26 -0.41 23.17
C PHE A 93 -4.66 0.42 24.31
N ILE A 94 -5.44 1.33 24.91
CA ILE A 94 -5.00 2.17 26.04
C ILE A 94 -4.55 1.33 27.23
N LYS A 95 -5.27 0.24 27.56
CA LYS A 95 -4.90 -0.67 28.66
C LYS A 95 -3.49 -1.24 28.53
N ARG A 96 -2.96 -1.39 27.32
CA ARG A 96 -1.57 -1.85 27.10
C ARG A 96 -0.53 -0.86 27.66
N PHE A 97 -0.89 0.42 27.74
CA PHE A 97 -0.04 1.48 28.28
C PHE A 97 -0.22 1.68 29.80
N ALA A 98 -1.23 1.05 30.41
CA ALA A 98 -1.43 1.00 31.86
C ALA A 98 -0.42 0.04 32.56
N ASN A 99 0.85 0.13 32.18
CA ASN A 99 1.94 -0.66 32.73
C ASN A 99 2.78 0.21 33.69
N PRO A 100 3.09 -0.26 34.91
CA PRO A 100 3.90 0.49 35.87
C PRO A 100 5.23 1.01 35.30
N SER A 101 5.89 0.27 34.39
CA SER A 101 7.13 0.69 33.75
C SER A 101 6.95 1.91 32.83
N ILE A 102 5.83 1.95 32.10
CA ILE A 102 5.47 3.06 31.21
C ILE A 102 5.11 4.28 32.04
N VAL A 103 4.20 4.11 33.01
CA VAL A 103 3.74 5.19 33.89
C VAL A 103 4.90 5.78 34.70
N ARG A 104 5.81 4.95 35.23
CA ARG A 104 6.98 5.41 35.99
C ARG A 104 7.90 6.31 35.16
N SER A 105 8.02 6.06 33.86
CA SER A 105 8.83 6.87 32.96
C SER A 105 8.23 8.27 32.80
N TYR A 106 6.91 8.37 32.64
CA TYR A 106 6.20 9.65 32.60
C TYR A 106 6.28 10.40 33.94
N LEU A 107 6.15 9.70 35.07
CA LEU A 107 6.33 10.31 36.40
C LEU A 107 7.74 10.86 36.61
N LEU A 108 8.77 10.18 36.09
CA LEU A 108 10.15 10.66 36.16
C LEU A 108 10.34 11.93 35.31
N LEU A 109 9.77 11.97 34.11
CA LEU A 109 9.77 13.14 33.24
C LEU A 109 9.04 14.33 33.90
N LEU A 110 7.91 14.07 34.55
CA LEU A 110 7.16 15.08 35.31
C LEU A 110 7.93 15.62 36.51
N LYS A 111 8.73 14.79 37.18
CA LYS A 111 9.59 15.24 38.28
C LYS A 111 10.54 16.36 37.86
N SER A 112 10.98 16.37 36.59
CA SER A 112 11.84 17.41 36.03
C SER A 112 11.11 18.35 35.07
N TYR A 113 9.79 18.56 35.23
CA TYR A 113 8.96 19.34 34.28
C TYR A 113 9.49 20.73 33.99
N SER A 114 10.13 21.39 34.96
CA SER A 114 10.70 22.73 34.80
C SER A 114 11.89 22.79 33.84
N ARG A 115 12.56 21.65 33.59
CA ARG A 115 13.67 21.52 32.65
C ARG A 115 13.24 21.00 31.27
N ASN A 116 12.01 20.51 31.16
CA ASN A 116 11.47 19.97 29.91
C ASN A 116 10.95 21.10 29.02
N THR A 117 10.87 20.84 27.71
CA THR A 117 10.19 21.76 26.79
C THR A 117 8.68 21.80 27.05
N PRO A 118 7.97 22.89 26.70
CA PRO A 118 6.51 22.93 26.78
C PRO A 118 5.83 21.79 26.01
N HIS A 119 6.37 21.41 24.84
CA HIS A 119 5.85 20.31 24.04
C HIS A 119 5.98 18.96 24.78
N THR A 120 7.15 18.67 25.36
CA THR A 120 7.35 17.45 26.15
C THR A 120 6.37 17.37 27.32
N ASN A 121 6.21 18.46 28.06
CA ASN A 121 5.27 18.51 29.18
C ASN A 121 3.81 18.31 28.73
N HIS A 122 3.42 18.91 27.60
CA HIS A 122 2.11 18.71 27.00
C HIS A 122 1.87 17.23 26.63
N CYS A 123 2.85 16.58 25.99
CA CYS A 123 2.77 15.17 25.63
C CYS A 123 2.68 14.27 26.87
N VAL A 124 3.48 14.53 27.91
CA VAL A 124 3.44 13.76 29.15
C VAL A 124 2.08 13.89 29.85
N ALA A 125 1.51 15.10 29.90
CA ALA A 125 0.18 15.34 30.47
C ALA A 125 -0.97 14.72 29.65
N ARG A 126 -0.78 14.53 28.34
CA ARG A 126 -1.74 13.85 27.45
C ARG A 126 -1.72 12.32 27.58
N MET A 127 -0.60 11.77 28.03
CA MET A 127 -0.38 10.32 28.14
C MET A 127 -0.75 9.75 29.52
N LEU A 128 -0.97 10.60 30.52
CA LEU A 128 -1.47 10.27 31.86
C LEU A 128 -2.94 10.64 31.98
#